data_AF-A0A3D9N006-F1
#
_entry.id   AF-A0A3D9N006-F1
#
_cell.length_a   1.000
_cell.length_b   1.000
_cell.length_c   1.000
_cell.angle_alpha   90.00
_cell.angle_beta   90.00
_cell.angle_gamma   90.00
#
_symmetry.space_group_name_H-M   'P 1'
#
loop_
_entity.id
_entity.type
_entity.pdbx_description
1 polymer ?
#
loop_
_entity_poly.entity_id
_entity_poly.type
_entity_poly.pdbx_seq_one_letter_code
_entity_poly.pdbx_strand_id
1 'polypeptide(L)'
;MFLTFLSCDSNNQIELDGNWIITEMTYDSESVYPKTLNQTIRIIYAGYENSESITFKVSDSTITLPGFESEHLKTEFTFEKGKLKINSNHSNSELELTNKIFNGTYDWTFSNIEKTLKLKSDKTYINMISQEKIISDAVDKVFDGL
;
A
#
# COMPACT_ATOMS: atom_id res chain seq x y z
N MET A 1 -28.92 -11.69 28.20
CA MET A 1 -28.23 -10.42 27.91
C MET A 1 -26.76 -10.59 28.27
N PHE A 2 -25.87 -9.96 27.51
CA PHE A 2 -24.40 -10.11 27.44
C PHE A 2 -23.90 -11.22 26.50
N LEU A 3 -24.05 -10.96 25.20
CA LEU A 3 -23.08 -11.39 24.19
C LEU A 3 -22.08 -10.23 24.04
N THR A 4 -20.94 -10.37 24.68
CA THR A 4 -19.83 -9.42 24.60
C THR A 4 -19.18 -9.51 23.22
N PHE A 5 -19.26 -8.40 22.49
CA PHE A 5 -18.45 -8.09 21.32
C PHE A 5 -16.97 -8.07 21.74
N LEU A 6 -16.20 -9.08 21.36
CA LEU A 6 -14.74 -8.98 21.33
C LEU A 6 -14.35 -8.48 19.94
N SER A 7 -14.31 -7.16 19.81
CA SER A 7 -13.73 -6.43 18.68
C SER A 7 -12.25 -6.76 18.58
N CYS A 8 -11.92 -7.67 17.68
CA CYS A 8 -10.54 -7.99 17.31
C CYS A 8 -10.16 -7.14 16.09
N ASP A 9 -9.98 -5.83 16.27
CA ASP A 9 -9.68 -4.90 15.16
C ASP A 9 -8.42 -4.05 15.39
N SER A 10 -7.84 -4.07 16.60
CA SER A 10 -6.67 -3.24 16.94
C SER A 10 -5.33 -3.86 16.55
N ASN A 11 -5.24 -5.19 16.43
CA ASN A 11 -3.96 -5.86 16.14
C ASN A 11 -3.53 -5.72 14.67
N ASN A 12 -4.48 -5.76 13.73
CA ASN A 12 -4.14 -5.66 12.31
C ASN A 12 -3.68 -4.25 11.90
N GLN A 13 -3.93 -3.23 12.74
CA GLN A 13 -3.57 -1.85 12.43
C GLN A 13 -2.06 -1.61 12.55
N ILE A 14 -1.40 -2.15 13.57
CA ILE A 14 0.07 -2.03 13.73
C ILE A 14 0.80 -2.74 12.57
N GLU A 15 0.20 -3.80 12.02
CA GLU A 15 0.80 -4.61 10.96
C GLU A 15 0.83 -3.92 9.59
N LEU A 16 0.12 -2.80 9.42
CA LEU A 16 0.11 -2.02 8.17
C LEU A 16 1.22 -0.98 8.09
N ASP A 17 1.86 -0.63 9.20
CA ASP A 17 2.89 0.41 9.23
C ASP A 17 4.10 0.04 8.36
N GLY A 18 4.61 0.99 7.58
CA GLY A 18 5.80 0.80 6.75
C GLY A 18 5.58 0.87 5.24
N ASN A 19 6.57 0.38 4.48
CA ASN A 19 6.63 0.45 3.03
C ASN A 19 6.11 -0.83 2.36
N TRP A 20 5.20 -0.66 1.42
CA TRP A 20 4.54 -1.74 0.69
C TRP A 20 4.83 -1.60 -0.79
N ILE A 21 5.59 -2.55 -1.34
CA ILE A 21 5.98 -2.56 -2.74
C ILE A 21 4.81 -3.06 -3.58
N ILE A 22 4.40 -2.29 -4.59
CA ILE A 22 3.32 -2.65 -5.50
C ILE A 22 3.81 -3.77 -6.41
N THR A 23 3.17 -4.94 -6.31
CA THR A 23 3.49 -6.12 -7.13
C THR A 23 2.53 -6.30 -8.30
N GLU A 24 1.29 -5.84 -8.15
CA GLU A 24 0.26 -5.91 -9.18
C GLU A 24 -0.74 -4.79 -8.94
N MET A 25 -1.19 -4.14 -10.01
CA MET A 25 -2.20 -3.10 -9.91
C MET A 25 -3.06 -3.02 -11.17
N THR A 26 -4.37 -2.88 -10.98
CA THR A 26 -5.34 -2.64 -12.06
C THR A 26 -6.28 -1.49 -11.72
N TYR A 27 -6.73 -0.79 -12.76
CA TYR A 27 -7.75 0.25 -12.70
C TYR A 27 -8.72 0.09 -13.87
N ASP A 28 -10.02 0.03 -13.60
CA ASP A 28 -11.06 -0.24 -14.60
C ASP A 28 -10.74 -1.52 -15.43
N SER A 29 -10.22 -2.56 -14.77
CA SER A 29 -9.77 -3.85 -15.33
C SER A 29 -8.51 -3.82 -16.20
N GLU A 30 -7.90 -2.64 -16.40
CA GLU A 30 -6.64 -2.51 -17.14
C GLU A 30 -5.45 -2.49 -16.17
N SER A 31 -4.33 -3.10 -16.59
CA SER A 31 -3.09 -3.03 -15.81
C SER A 31 -2.54 -1.60 -15.84
N VAL A 32 -2.31 -1.03 -14.66
CA VAL A 32 -1.75 0.32 -14.50
C VAL A 32 -0.67 0.29 -13.44
N TYR A 33 0.43 1.01 -13.67
CA TYR A 33 1.51 1.12 -12.70
C TYR A 33 1.92 2.59 -12.56
N PRO A 34 2.07 3.08 -11.32
CA PRO A 34 2.54 4.44 -11.09
C PRO A 34 4.01 4.59 -11.54
N LYS A 35 4.41 5.83 -11.78
CA LYS A 35 5.76 6.23 -12.15
C LYS A 35 5.99 7.64 -11.63
N THR A 36 6.63 7.73 -10.47
CA THR A 36 6.84 8.99 -9.75
C THR A 36 8.00 9.78 -10.37
N LEU A 37 7.87 11.10 -10.56
CA LEU A 37 8.88 11.90 -11.28
C LEU A 37 10.19 12.06 -10.48
N ASN A 38 10.12 12.40 -9.19
CA ASN A 38 11.30 12.51 -8.33
C ASN A 38 11.59 11.22 -7.57
N GLN A 39 12.00 10.16 -8.27
CA GLN A 39 12.57 8.97 -7.62
C GLN A 39 13.96 9.32 -7.03
N THR A 40 13.99 9.83 -5.81
CA THR A 40 15.27 10.10 -5.10
C THR A 40 15.98 8.80 -4.71
N ILE A 41 15.24 7.70 -4.62
CA ILE A 41 15.75 6.38 -4.23
C ILE A 41 15.16 5.35 -5.19
N ARG A 42 15.98 4.88 -6.16
CA ARG A 42 15.62 3.68 -6.92
C ARG A 42 15.83 2.49 -6.00
N ILE A 43 14.72 1.92 -5.58
CA ILE A 43 14.69 0.67 -4.85
C ILE A 43 15.29 -0.43 -5.73
N ILE A 44 16.38 -1.03 -5.28
CA ILE A 44 16.97 -2.25 -5.87
C ILE A 44 16.65 -3.39 -4.90
N TYR A 45 15.42 -3.90 -4.97
CA TYR A 45 15.11 -5.20 -4.38
C TYR A 45 15.14 -6.24 -5.49
N ALA A 46 15.84 -7.35 -5.27
CA ALA A 46 15.95 -8.42 -6.25
C ALA A 46 14.55 -8.91 -6.66
N GLY A 47 14.18 -8.71 -7.92
CA GLY A 47 12.87 -9.07 -8.48
C GLY A 47 11.78 -8.00 -8.39
N TYR A 48 12.07 -6.83 -7.81
CA TYR A 48 11.16 -5.67 -7.72
C TYR A 48 11.88 -4.36 -8.09
N GLU A 49 12.84 -4.45 -9.00
CA GLU A 49 13.63 -3.32 -9.44
C GLU A 49 12.73 -2.27 -10.11
N ASN A 50 12.80 -1.03 -9.63
CA ASN A 50 11.97 0.11 -10.08
C ASN A 50 10.47 -0.02 -9.76
N SER A 51 10.05 -0.98 -8.94
CA SER A 51 8.69 -1.00 -8.41
C SER A 51 8.46 0.20 -7.49
N GLU A 52 7.31 0.83 -7.65
CA GLU A 52 6.83 1.89 -6.76
C GLU A 52 6.24 1.29 -5.47
N SER A 53 6.10 2.13 -4.45
CA SER A 53 5.64 1.71 -3.14
C SER A 53 4.60 2.65 -2.55
N ILE A 54 3.73 2.11 -1.70
CA ILE A 54 2.86 2.88 -0.82
C ILE A 54 3.43 2.82 0.60
N THR A 55 3.54 3.96 1.27
CA THR A 55 3.97 4.02 2.67
C THR A 55 2.79 4.35 3.56
N PHE A 56 2.47 3.47 4.50
CA PHE A 56 1.52 3.75 5.56
C PHE A 56 2.26 4.18 6.82
N LYS A 57 1.73 5.22 7.47
CA LYS A 57 2.14 5.63 8.80
C LYS A 57 0.92 5.64 9.72
N VAL A 58 0.75 4.55 10.44
CA VAL A 58 -0.48 4.27 11.21
C VAL A 58 -0.62 5.24 12.39
N SER A 59 0.49 5.61 13.02
CA SER A 59 0.50 6.47 14.22
C SER A 59 -0.16 7.84 14.01
N ASP A 60 -0.11 8.39 12.79
CA ASP A 60 -0.70 9.68 12.43
C ASP A 60 -1.73 9.57 11.30
N SER A 61 -2.15 8.33 10.95
CA SER A 61 -3.13 8.06 9.90
C SER A 61 -2.76 8.65 8.53
N THR A 62 -1.45 8.75 8.25
CA THR A 62 -0.95 9.29 6.97
C THR A 62 -0.52 8.20 6.01
N ILE A 63 -0.75 8.42 4.73
CA ILE A 63 -0.36 7.54 3.65
C ILE A 63 0.38 8.35 2.59
N THR A 64 1.48 7.80 2.08
CA THR A 64 2.20 8.34 0.93
C THR A 64 1.97 7.41 -0.25
N LEU A 65 1.33 7.96 -1.28
CA LEU A 65 1.00 7.26 -2.52
C LEU A 65 2.03 7.64 -3.59
N PRO A 66 2.40 6.70 -4.47
CA PRO A 66 3.22 7.02 -5.63
C PRO A 66 2.43 7.83 -6.66
N GLY A 67 3.13 8.61 -7.48
CA GLY A 67 2.55 9.45 -8.52
C GLY A 67 2.39 8.71 -9.85
N PHE A 68 1.45 9.16 -10.67
CA PHE A 68 1.33 8.74 -12.08
C PHE A 68 1.83 9.87 -12.98
N GLU A 69 3.11 9.81 -13.36
CA GLU A 69 3.82 10.92 -14.03
C GLU A 69 3.71 12.23 -13.23
N SER A 70 3.76 12.10 -11.91
CA SER A 70 3.63 13.17 -10.93
C SER A 70 4.50 12.90 -9.70
N GLU A 71 4.52 13.83 -8.76
CA GLU A 71 5.17 13.64 -7.45
C GLU A 71 4.37 12.69 -6.55
N HIS A 72 5.01 12.21 -5.48
CA HIS A 72 4.33 11.47 -4.42
C HIS A 72 3.19 12.31 -3.82
N LEU A 73 2.10 11.63 -3.49
CA LEU A 73 0.94 12.23 -2.87
C LEU A 73 0.84 11.81 -1.40
N LYS A 74 1.11 12.75 -0.49
CA LYS A 74 0.84 12.55 0.94
C LYS A 74 -0.60 12.93 1.27
N THR A 75 -1.33 12.01 1.90
CA THR A 75 -2.72 12.19 2.26
C THR A 75 -3.06 11.37 3.53
N GLU A 76 -4.34 11.29 3.86
CA GLU A 76 -4.84 10.61 5.05
C GLU A 76 -5.60 9.34 4.67
N PHE A 77 -5.53 8.35 5.55
CA PHE A 77 -6.36 7.16 5.46
C PHE A 77 -7.06 6.90 6.79
N THR A 78 -8.23 6.27 6.76
CA THR A 78 -8.96 5.87 7.96
C THR A 78 -9.51 4.46 7.82
N PHE A 79 -9.78 3.81 8.95
CA PHE A 79 -10.57 2.58 8.97
C PHE A 79 -12.01 2.89 9.35
N GLU A 80 -12.94 2.59 8.46
CA GLU A 80 -14.37 2.76 8.69
C GLU A 80 -15.09 1.45 8.40
N LYS A 81 -15.73 0.85 9.42
CA LYS A 81 -16.51 -0.39 9.30
C LYS A 81 -15.71 -1.54 8.66
N GLY A 82 -14.44 -1.69 9.07
CA GLY A 82 -13.53 -2.73 8.56
C GLY A 82 -12.98 -2.46 7.16
N LYS A 83 -13.28 -1.32 6.54
CA LYS A 83 -12.74 -0.91 5.24
C LYS A 83 -11.66 0.16 5.39
N LEU A 84 -10.69 0.17 4.48
CA LEU A 84 -9.66 1.19 4.41
C LEU A 84 -10.14 2.31 3.47
N LYS A 85 -10.23 3.53 3.98
CA LYS A 85 -10.65 4.70 3.21
C LYS A 85 -9.47 5.63 3.00
N ILE A 86 -9.15 5.94 1.75
CA ILE A 86 -8.13 6.93 1.37
C ILE A 86 -8.89 8.19 0.95
N ASN A 87 -8.64 9.31 1.62
CA ASN A 87 -9.30 10.59 1.33
C ASN A 87 -8.30 11.57 0.73
N SER A 88 -8.13 11.54 -0.58
CA SER A 88 -7.32 12.54 -1.27
C SER A 88 -8.21 13.58 -1.93
N ASN A 89 -8.07 14.85 -1.51
CA ASN A 89 -8.83 15.98 -2.07
C ASN A 89 -7.89 17.09 -2.56
N HIS A 90 -6.81 16.69 -3.21
CA HIS A 90 -5.84 17.62 -3.77
C HIS A 90 -6.32 18.12 -5.14
N SER A 91 -6.47 19.43 -5.31
CA SER A 91 -6.97 20.07 -6.54
C SER A 91 -5.88 20.32 -7.61
N ASN A 92 -4.70 19.72 -7.47
CA ASN A 92 -3.63 19.86 -8.47
C ASN A 92 -3.92 18.97 -9.68
N SER A 93 -3.94 19.55 -10.88
CA SER A 93 -4.13 18.83 -12.15
C SER A 93 -3.07 17.75 -12.38
N GLU A 94 -1.84 17.95 -11.90
CA GLU A 94 -0.76 16.96 -12.00
C GLU A 94 -1.06 15.70 -11.18
N LEU A 95 -1.89 15.80 -10.14
CA LEU A 95 -2.26 14.69 -9.26
C LEU A 95 -3.62 14.09 -9.61
N GLU A 96 -4.28 14.56 -10.67
CA GLU A 96 -5.65 14.16 -11.02
C GLU A 96 -5.78 12.64 -11.19
N LEU A 97 -4.88 12.02 -11.95
CA LEU A 97 -4.89 10.57 -12.16
C LEU A 97 -4.57 9.79 -10.88
N THR A 98 -3.60 10.27 -10.10
CA THR A 98 -3.22 9.67 -8.81
C THR A 98 -4.41 9.68 -7.84
N ASN A 99 -5.08 10.83 -7.70
CA ASN A 99 -6.30 10.95 -6.93
C ASN A 99 -7.40 10.04 -7.47
N LYS A 100 -7.64 10.03 -8.78
CA LYS A 100 -8.70 9.23 -9.40
C LYS A 100 -8.54 7.72 -9.15
N ILE A 101 -7.31 7.24 -9.11
CA ILE A 101 -7.01 5.82 -8.93
C ILE A 101 -7.03 5.40 -7.46
N PHE A 102 -6.40 6.20 -6.58
CA PHE A 102 -6.22 5.83 -5.18
C PHE A 102 -7.33 6.31 -4.25
N ASN A 103 -7.99 7.44 -4.53
CA ASN A 103 -9.06 7.96 -3.68
C ASN A 103 -10.25 6.99 -3.67
N GLY A 104 -10.69 6.56 -2.50
CA GLY A 104 -11.80 5.62 -2.41
C GLY A 104 -11.84 4.83 -1.11
N THR A 105 -12.76 3.88 -1.09
CA THR A 105 -12.92 2.92 0.01
C THR A 105 -12.59 1.53 -0.51
N TYR A 106 -11.75 0.81 0.22
CA TYR A 106 -11.20 -0.48 -0.15
C TYR A 106 -11.59 -1.54 0.87
N ASP A 107 -12.03 -2.67 0.35
CA ASP A 107 -11.86 -3.92 1.09
C ASP A 107 -10.37 -4.24 1.10
N TRP A 108 -9.87 -4.68 2.26
CA TRP A 108 -8.45 -4.97 2.42
C TRP A 108 -8.28 -6.33 3.10
N THR A 109 -7.23 -7.03 2.69
CA THR A 109 -6.84 -8.30 3.30
C THR A 109 -5.34 -8.32 3.49
N PHE A 110 -4.92 -8.68 4.69
CA PHE A 110 -3.52 -8.81 5.07
C PHE A 110 -3.19 -10.29 5.34
N SER A 111 -2.08 -10.76 4.78
CA SER A 111 -1.50 -12.08 5.09
C SER A 111 -0.26 -11.87 5.93
N ASN A 112 -0.31 -12.26 7.21
CA ASN A 112 0.85 -12.10 8.11
C ASN A 112 2.03 -13.02 7.73
N ILE A 113 1.76 -14.19 7.15
CA ILE A 113 2.79 -15.16 6.76
C ILE A 113 3.52 -14.70 5.50
N GLU A 114 2.75 -14.31 4.47
CA GLU A 114 3.34 -13.83 3.21
C GLU A 114 3.76 -12.36 3.28
N LYS A 115 3.34 -11.65 4.33
CA LYS A 115 3.45 -10.20 4.48
C LYS A 115 2.93 -9.46 3.25
N THR A 116 1.78 -9.90 2.74
CA THR A 116 1.10 -9.30 1.60
C THR A 116 -0.11 -8.51 2.03
N LEU A 117 -0.35 -7.38 1.35
CA LEU A 117 -1.51 -6.52 1.52
C LEU A 117 -2.22 -6.39 0.18
N LYS A 118 -3.52 -6.69 0.18
CA LYS A 118 -4.39 -6.49 -0.99
C LYS A 118 -5.41 -5.43 -0.66
N LEU A 119 -5.57 -4.47 -1.56
CA LEU A 119 -6.61 -3.46 -1.53
C LEU A 119 -7.50 -3.66 -2.76
N LYS A 120 -8.82 -3.70 -2.56
CA LYS A 120 -9.79 -3.89 -3.65
C LYS A 120 -10.97 -2.94 -3.50
N SER A 121 -11.28 -2.22 -4.56
CA SER A 121 -12.51 -1.48 -4.77
C SER A 121 -13.21 -1.97 -6.04
N ASP A 122 -14.31 -1.33 -6.44
CA ASP A 122 -15.01 -1.66 -7.68
C ASP A 122 -14.15 -1.42 -8.93
N LYS A 123 -13.20 -0.48 -8.86
CA LYS A 123 -12.38 -0.05 -9.99
C LYS A 123 -10.92 -0.41 -9.86
N THR A 124 -10.41 -0.43 -8.63
CA THR A 124 -8.98 -0.50 -8.37
C THR A 124 -8.68 -1.78 -7.60
N TYR A 125 -7.69 -2.54 -8.06
CA TYR A 125 -7.06 -3.61 -7.30
C TYR A 125 -5.58 -3.32 -7.17
N ILE A 126 -5.04 -3.55 -5.96
CA ILE A 126 -3.63 -3.36 -5.66
C ILE A 126 -3.19 -4.55 -4.81
N ASN A 127 -2.17 -5.27 -5.28
CA ASN A 127 -1.46 -6.27 -4.49
C ASN A 127 -0.08 -5.72 -4.14
N MET A 128 0.30 -5.87 -2.88
CA MET A 128 1.56 -5.39 -2.36
C MET A 128 2.22 -6.41 -1.46
N ILE A 129 3.53 -6.31 -1.34
CA ILE A 129 4.36 -7.05 -0.40
C ILE A 129 5.12 -6.08 0.50
N SER A 130 5.26 -6.40 1.78
CA SER A 130 6.07 -5.60 2.70
C SER A 130 7.53 -5.58 2.26
N GLN A 131 8.13 -4.39 2.27
CA GLN A 131 9.56 -4.22 2.05
C GLN A 131 10.39 -5.03 3.07
N GLU A 132 9.94 -5.10 4.33
CA GLU A 132 10.64 -5.84 5.39
C GLU A 132 10.76 -7.33 5.05
N LYS A 133 9.71 -7.91 4.46
CA LYS A 133 9.70 -9.30 4.01
C LYS A 133 10.71 -9.54 2.90
N ILE A 134 10.78 -8.65 1.92
CA ILE A 134 11.75 -8.78 0.82
C ILE A 134 13.18 -8.73 1.36
N ILE A 135 13.46 -7.82 2.30
CA ILE A 135 14.78 -7.71 2.93
C ILE A 135 15.11 -8.98 3.74
N SER A 136 14.18 -9.46 4.57
CA SER A 136 14.36 -10.69 5.34
C SER A 136 14.70 -11.88 4.45
N ASP A 137 13.95 -12.07 3.36
CA ASP A 137 14.15 -13.19 2.44
C ASP A 137 15.47 -13.11 1.68
N ALA A 138 15.96 -11.90 1.40
CA ALA A 138 17.26 -11.70 0.79
C ALA A 138 18.40 -12.04 1.77
N VAL A 139 18.24 -11.71 3.05
CA VAL A 139 19.21 -12.02 4.09
C VAL A 139 19.29 -13.53 4.33
N ASP A 140 18.16 -14.22 4.47
CA ASP A 140 18.12 -15.68 4.70
C ASP A 140 18.82 -16.46 3.58
N LYS A 141 18.63 -16.05 2.32
CA LYS A 141 19.31 -16.66 1.16
C LYS A 141 20.83 -16.51 1.17
N VAL A 142 21.37 -15.45 1.80
CA VAL A 142 22.82 -15.28 1.95
C VAL A 142 23.38 -16.24 2.99
N PHE A 143 22.61 -16.53 4.05
CA PHE A 143 23.05 -17.41 5.13
C PHE A 143 22.80 -18.90 4.84
N ASP A 144 21.79 -19.27 4.07
CA ASP A 144 21.55 -20.65 3.61
C ASP A 144 22.55 -21.11 2.53
N GLY A 145 23.33 -20.17 1.96
CA GLY A 145 24.38 -20.42 0.98
C GLY A 145 25.80 -20.58 1.55
N LEU A 146 25.95 -20.54 2.88
CA LEU A 146 27.19 -20.76 3.64
C LEU A 146 27.18 -22.15 4.31
#